data_AF-A0AAE2YHY7-F1
#
_entry.id   AF-A0AAE2YHY7-F1
#
_cell.length_a   1.000
_cell.length_b   1.000
_cell.length_c   1.000
_cell.angle_alpha   90.00
_cell.angle_beta   90.00
_cell.angle_gamma   90.00
#
_symmetry.space_group_name_H-M   'P 1'
#
loop_
_entity.id
_entity.type
_entity.pdbx_description
1 polymer ?
#
loop_
_entity_poly.entity_id
_entity_poly.type
_entity_poly.pdbx_seq_one_letter_code
_entity_poly.pdbx_strand_id
1 'polypeptide(L)' 'MRLVDQLDLVQEEAGHRMSVSRGTVWRLLQSGRKKVAQALVEGREIVLSPRSAPGEPPSTHDEELQE' A
#
# COMPACT_ATOMS: atom_id res chain seq x y z
N MET A 1 -4.87 -4.20 -0.53
CA MET A 1 -4.60 -5.19 0.54
C MET A 1 -5.53 -4.96 1.72
N ARG A 2 -5.49 -3.83 2.44
CA ARG A 2 -6.41 -3.55 3.58
C ARG A 2 -7.86 -4.02 3.38
N LEU A 3 -8.55 -3.59 2.33
CA LEU A 3 -9.96 -3.92 2.13
C LEU A 3 -10.23 -5.43 2.01
N VAL A 4 -9.37 -6.17 1.31
CA VAL A 4 -9.60 -7.58 0.97
C VAL A 4 -8.87 -8.54 1.91
N ASP A 5 -7.62 -8.22 2.26
CA ASP A 5 -6.74 -9.11 3.04
C ASP A 5 -6.85 -8.88 4.55
N GLN A 6 -7.25 -7.69 4.99
CA GLN A 6 -7.34 -7.34 6.43
C GLN A 6 -8.78 -7.21 6.90
N LEU A 7 -9.66 -6.67 6.05
CA LEU A 7 -11.08 -6.47 6.35
C LEU A 7 -11.98 -7.52 5.68
N ASP A 8 -11.39 -8.53 5.04
CA ASP A 8 -12.07 -9.68 4.42
C ASP A 8 -13.21 -9.31 3.44
N LEU A 9 -13.16 -8.11 2.85
CA LEU A 9 -14.13 -7.76 1.82
C LEU A 9 -13.86 -8.57 0.56
N VAL A 10 -14.94 -9.05 -0.05
CA VAL A 10 -14.86 -9.61 -1.40
C VAL A 10 -14.38 -8.53 -2.39
N GLN A 11 -13.66 -8.93 -3.44
CA GLN A 11 -13.02 -7.99 -4.37
C GLN A 11 -14.01 -7.05 -5.08
N GLU A 12 -15.24 -7.52 -5.29
CA GLU A 12 -16.33 -6.72 -5.84
C GLU A 12 -16.71 -5.56 -4.91
N GLU A 13 -16.93 -5.84 -3.62
CA GLU A 13 -17.23 -4.84 -2.59
C GLU A 13 -16.07 -3.83 -2.43
N ALA A 14 -14.83 -4.33 -2.44
CA ALA A 14 -13.65 -3.47 -2.46
C ALA A 14 -13.61 -2.56 -3.70
N GLY A 15 -14.03 -3.08 -4.87
CA GLY A 15 -14.13 -2.32 -6.11
C GLY A 15 -15.16 -1.21 -6.02
N HIS A 16 -16.36 -1.51 -5.52
CA HIS A 16 -17.40 -0.52 -5.26
C HIS A 16 -16.92 0.57 -4.31
N ARG A 17 -16.32 0.20 -3.17
CA ARG A 17 -15.81 1.17 -2.18
C ARG A 17 -14.66 2.05 -2.69
N MET A 18 -13.88 1.54 -3.63
CA MET A 18 -12.79 2.28 -4.28
C MET A 18 -13.23 2.99 -5.57
N SER A 19 -14.49 2.85 -5.99
CA SER A 19 -15.01 3.34 -7.27
C SER A 19 -14.18 2.89 -8.49
N VAL A 20 -13.75 1.62 -8.49
CA VAL A 20 -12.99 0.99 -9.59
C VAL A 20 -13.54 -0.39 -9.93
N SER A 21 -13.18 -0.92 -11.10
CA SER A 21 -13.59 -2.27 -11.49
C SER A 21 -12.92 -3.35 -10.63
N ARG A 22 -13.58 -4.51 -10.50
CA ARG A 22 -13.03 -5.72 -9.87
C ARG A 22 -11.67 -6.13 -10.47
N GLY A 23 -11.52 -6.00 -11.78
CA GLY A 23 -10.24 -6.27 -12.46
C GLY A 23 -9.11 -5.31 -12.04
N THR A 24 -9.44 -4.05 -11.73
CA THR A 24 -8.48 -3.10 -11.15
C THR A 24 -8.10 -3.50 -9.73
N VAL A 25 -9.06 -3.89 -8.88
CA VAL A 25 -8.77 -4.41 -7.53
C VAL A 25 -7.84 -5.62 -7.59
N TRP A 26 -8.12 -6.57 -8.48
CA TRP A 26 -7.28 -7.75 -8.66
C TRP A 26 -5.84 -7.38 -9.04
N ARG A 27 -5.64 -6.50 -10.04
CA ARG A 27 -4.30 -6.04 -10.45
C ARG A 27 -3.56 -5.33 -9.31
N LEU A 28 -4.26 -4.48 -8.55
CA LEU A 28 -3.69 -3.77 -7.41
C LEU A 28 -3.27 -4.74 -6.30
N LEU A 29 -4.08 -5.75 -5.99
CA LEU A 29 -3.73 -6.78 -5.00
C LEU A 29 -2.53 -7.61 -5.46
N GLN A 30 -2.52 -8.05 -6.71
CA GLN A 30 -1.38 -8.81 -7.27
C GLN A 30 -0.08 -8.00 -7.18
N SER A 31 -0.12 -6.72 -7.60
CA SER A 31 1.06 -5.85 -7.54
C SER A 31 1.52 -5.60 -6.10
N GLY A 32 0.60 -5.28 -5.18
CA GLY A 32 0.93 -5.03 -3.77
C GLY A 32 1.51 -6.26 -3.08
N ARG A 33 0.86 -7.43 -3.21
CA ARG A 33 1.33 -8.69 -2.63
C ARG A 33 2.71 -9.07 -3.16
N LYS A 34 2.96 -8.89 -4.46
CA LYS A 34 4.28 -9.16 -5.06
C LYS A 34 5.37 -8.29 -4.44
N LYS A 35 5.13 -6.98 -4.27
CA LYS A 35 6.11 -6.06 -3.66
C LYS A 35 6.42 -6.44 -2.21
N VAL A 36 5.39 -6.76 -1.42
CA VAL A 36 5.56 -7.19 -0.02
C VAL A 36 6.31 -8.51 0.06
N ALA A 37 5.90 -9.51 -0.73
CA ALA A 37 6.59 -10.80 -0.77
C ALA A 37 8.06 -10.65 -1.20
N GLN A 38 8.33 -9.81 -2.20
CA GLN A 38 9.68 -9.52 -2.64
C GLN A 38 10.52 -8.87 -1.54
N ALA A 39 9.97 -7.89 -0.82
CA ALA A 39 10.67 -7.26 0.28
C ALA A 39 11.03 -8.27 1.39
N LEU A 40 10.10 -9.16 1.74
CA LEU A 40 10.32 -10.18 2.76
C LEU A 40 11.37 -11.22 2.33
N VAL A 41 11.34 -11.67 1.07
CA VAL A 41 12.26 -12.72 0.58
C VAL A 41 13.66 -12.18 0.32
N GLU A 42 13.79 -10.96 -0.18
CA GLU A 42 15.07 -10.35 -0.53
C GLU A 42 15.67 -9.51 0.62
N GLY A 43 14.98 -9.42 1.76
CA GLY A 43 15.42 -8.63 2.91
C GLY A 43 15.38 -7.11 2.67
N ARG A 44 14.47 -6.63 1.82
CA ARG A 44 14.28 -5.19 1.62
C ARG A 44 13.51 -4.60 2.80
N GLU A 45 13.88 -3.38 3.20
CA GLU A 45 13.22 -2.67 4.28
C GLU A 45 11.76 -2.31 3.93
N ILE A 46 10.88 -2.41 4.93
CA ILE A 46 9.51 -1.90 4.88
C ILE A 46 9.38 -0.84 5.97
N VAL A 47 9.53 0.42 5.59
CA VAL A 47 9.42 1.56 6.50
C VAL A 47 7.96 1.86 6.81
N LEU A 48 7.60 1.90 8.09
CA LEU A 48 6.28 2.29 8.56
C LEU A 48 6.32 3.76 8.97
N SER A 49 5.79 4.63 8.13
CA SER A 49 5.61 6.04 8.48
C SER A 49 4.31 6.24 9.28
N PRO A 50 4.30 7.17 10.24
CA PRO A 50 3.05 7.59 10.87
C PRO A 50 2.08 8.08 9.80
N ARG A 51 0.77 7.91 10.04
CA ARG A 51 -0.24 8.45 9.15
C ARG A 51 -0.09 9.97 9.12
N SER A 52 0.48 10.52 8.06
CA SER A 52 0.45 11.95 7.78
C SER A 52 -1.02 12.39 7.71
N ALA A 53 -1.35 13.53 8.31
CA ALA A 53 -2.70 14.06 8.22
C ALA A 53 -3.05 14.32 6.74
N PRO A 54 -4.31 14.12 6.30
CA PRO A 54 -4.70 14.47 4.94
C PRO A 54 -4.46 15.96 4.69
N GLY A 55 -3.49 16.28 3.83
CA GLY A 55 -3.07 17.66 3.51
C GLY A 55 -1.70 18.06 4.06
N GLU A 56 -1.05 17.20 4.85
CA GLU A 56 0.32 17.44 5.30
C GLU A 56 1.30 17.07 4.17
N PRO A 57 2.19 18.00 3.74
CA PRO A 57 3.22 17.67 2.77
C PRO A 57 4.08 16.52 3.32
N PRO A 58 4.62 15.64 2.46
CA PRO A 58 5.51 14.58 2.90
C PRO A 58 6.62 15.22 3.74
N SER A 59 6.70 14.82 5.01
CA SER A 59 7.69 15.35 5.94
C SER A 59 9.07 15.07 5.37
N THR A 60 9.78 16.12 4.96
CA THR A 60 11.17 16.09 4.51
C THR A 60 12.02 15.49 5.62
N HIS A 61 12.22 14.17 5.61
CA HIS A 61 13.19 13.47 6.47
C HIS A 61 14.33 12.86 5.64
N ASP A 62 14.36 13.12 4.33
CA ASP A 62 15.38 12.57 3.41
C ASP A 62 16.54 13.54 3.11
N GLU A 63 16.58 14.75 3.69
CA GLU A 63 17.64 15.75 3.40
C GLU A 63 18.80 15.81 4.40
N GLU A 64 18.81 15.03 5.49
CA GLU A 64 19.85 15.11 6.53
C GLU A 64 20.87 13.95 6.54
N LEU A 65 21.23 13.44 5.36
CA LEU A 65 22.40 12.56 5.18
C LEU A 65 23.18 12.92 3.90
N GLN A 66 23.74 14.13 3.87
CA GLN A 66 24.92 14.46 3.09
C GLN A 66 25.83 15.35 3.94
N GLU A 67 26.68 14.72 4.76
CA GLU A 67 27.97 15.30 5.14
C GLU A 67 28.94 15.27 3.95
#